data_AF-A0A956FBI5-F1
#
_entry.id   AF-A0A956FBI5-F1
#
_cell.length_a   1.000
_cell.length_b   1.000
_cell.length_c   1.000
_cell.angle_alpha   90.00
_cell.angle_beta   90.00
_cell.angle_gamma   90.00
#
_symmetry.space_group_name_H-M   'P 1'
#
loop_
_entity.id
_entity.type
_entity.pdbx_description
1 polymer ?
#
loop_
_entity_poly.entity_id
_entity_poly.type
_entity_poly.pdbx_seq_one_letter_code
_entity_poly.pdbx_strand_id
1 'polypeptide(L)'
;MRRGCVHLIGIGLLLAAILPSTAAADDFDAGSYVIPMDLDFQDDGMLRAYGLVYQLLLNNVPVRWAIREGKAYGEDDFTATCVDFVTGAAIGPHGYRGGPFVVDYYDAVAAEPIIADWIAQYPETVVHEAAEDFTAAVSRYLVVAPTIAMVADGNQDIARGYMQAAGIPDSTLSLDWANDSPDMLDVGELMGPTDTNHSDGALFDEDGNPVYCQLMSMHWGVADAQADPEVVYEVEAYLHHPTHFFAECQAVNAFENIGHFLTPNGFLIGQRPDELDFWHMDSPFGQIDGAYETVGGSEPAYTLPPGDAYLAGDITMLTEAGTPEGVNDVWMTGFLGGACPPDEHECGTIGKVSYLGGHEYRTDLPISGNLDSQGTRMFLNSLFEAPCATVEGLPTIGLAVDAPAQTTQPELTFHVVYNNTSYYNVLDATLVDPLPVGATFISASDGGMLVGNEVIWELGNLGPSEFGDVTVDVVLEDYGTYLNAAHLDYRVGLTPRTLGSNLSQTEYAEGFPVDTTSGSDGTGDSAGESGATSGSLDGTAGPGTSADGSGSAGSGDSS
;
A
#
# COMPACT_ATOMS: atom_id res chain seq x y z
N MET A 1 12.09 -31.30 -20.33
CA MET A 1 12.34 -32.76 -20.19
C MET A 1 12.24 -33.10 -18.70
N ARG A 2 11.58 -34.22 -18.37
CA ARG A 2 11.33 -34.79 -17.02
C ARG A 2 10.51 -33.92 -16.04
N ARG A 3 9.21 -34.24 -15.95
CA ARG A 3 8.32 -33.81 -14.86
C ARG A 3 8.65 -34.64 -13.61
N GLY A 4 9.24 -33.99 -12.61
CA GLY A 4 9.37 -34.52 -11.25
C GLY A 4 8.09 -34.23 -10.45
N CYS A 5 7.71 -35.18 -9.60
CA CYS A 5 6.51 -35.13 -8.78
C CYS A 5 6.78 -34.23 -7.55
N VAL A 6 6.17 -33.04 -7.50
CA VAL A 6 6.22 -32.16 -6.32
C VAL A 6 5.17 -32.63 -5.30
N HIS A 7 5.58 -32.82 -4.05
CA HIS A 7 4.66 -33.05 -2.95
C HIS A 7 3.90 -31.74 -2.67
N LEU A 8 2.59 -31.72 -2.95
CA LEU A 8 1.70 -30.65 -2.49
C LEU A 8 1.61 -30.72 -0.96
N ILE A 9 2.15 -29.71 -0.28
CA ILE A 9 1.85 -29.42 1.12
C ILE A 9 0.53 -28.62 1.11
N GLY A 10 -0.49 -29.17 1.76
CA GLY A 10 -1.79 -28.52 1.89
C GLY A 10 -1.71 -27.31 2.81
N ILE A 11 -1.85 -26.11 2.25
CA ILE A 11 -2.05 -24.88 3.02
C ILE A 11 -3.53 -24.85 3.43
N GLY A 12 -3.78 -24.77 4.74
CA GLY A 12 -5.12 -24.74 5.31
C GLY A 12 -5.84 -23.45 4.92
N LEU A 13 -7.04 -23.60 4.36
CA LEU A 13 -7.95 -22.49 4.05
C LEU A 13 -8.41 -21.83 5.36
N LEU A 14 -7.93 -20.62 5.66
CA LEU A 14 -8.48 -19.80 6.73
C LEU A 14 -9.78 -19.16 6.21
N LEU A 15 -10.92 -19.48 6.82
CA LEU A 15 -12.18 -18.80 6.52
C LEU A 15 -12.06 -17.33 6.98
N ALA A 16 -12.08 -16.39 6.03
CA ALA A 16 -12.26 -14.98 6.31
C ALA A 16 -13.64 -14.74 6.92
N ALA A 17 -13.68 -14.28 8.18
CA ALA A 17 -14.89 -13.76 8.77
C ALA A 17 -15.12 -12.36 8.21
N ILE A 18 -16.26 -12.14 7.54
CA ILE A 18 -16.70 -10.81 7.11
C ILE A 18 -17.06 -10.04 8.39
N LEU A 19 -16.15 -9.17 8.84
CA LEU A 19 -16.45 -8.13 9.82
C LEU A 19 -17.00 -6.91 9.07
N PRO A 20 -17.96 -6.18 9.65
CA PRO A 20 -18.44 -4.93 9.05
C PRO A 20 -17.31 -3.89 9.03
N SER A 21 -17.22 -3.16 7.91
CA SER A 21 -16.25 -2.11 7.58
C SER A 21 -16.57 -0.79 8.28
N THR A 22 -16.41 -0.73 9.60
CA THR A 22 -16.20 0.57 10.27
C THR A 22 -14.70 0.79 10.33
N ALA A 23 -14.19 1.90 9.80
CA ALA A 23 -12.80 2.30 10.05
C ALA A 23 -12.59 2.35 11.56
N ALA A 24 -11.75 1.46 12.09
CA ALA A 24 -11.50 1.43 13.52
C ALA A 24 -10.77 2.72 13.89
N ALA A 25 -11.23 3.39 14.95
CA ALA A 25 -10.49 4.51 15.49
C ALA A 25 -9.23 3.98 16.18
N ASP A 26 -8.09 4.60 15.88
CA ASP A 26 -6.82 4.31 16.51
C ASP A 26 -6.64 5.22 17.74
N ASP A 27 -6.03 4.67 18.78
CA ASP A 27 -5.59 5.42 19.96
C ASP A 27 -4.13 5.84 19.77
N PHE A 28 -3.86 7.13 19.95
CA PHE A 28 -2.54 7.73 19.82
C PHE A 28 -2.09 8.26 21.19
N ASP A 29 -0.95 7.76 21.65
CA ASP A 29 -0.34 8.20 22.92
C ASP A 29 0.21 9.62 22.80
N ALA A 30 0.27 10.35 23.92
CA ALA A 30 1.00 11.61 24.03
C ALA A 30 2.46 11.45 23.52
N GLY A 31 2.93 12.41 22.73
CA GLY A 31 4.20 12.34 22.00
C GLY A 31 4.06 11.89 20.54
N SER A 32 2.88 11.45 20.10
CA SER A 32 2.56 11.29 18.67
C SER A 32 2.63 12.64 17.94
N TYR A 33 3.07 12.65 16.68
CA TYR A 33 3.10 13.89 15.88
C TYR A 33 1.85 14.03 15.01
N VAL A 34 1.30 15.24 14.95
CA VAL A 34 0.19 15.62 14.05
C VAL A 34 0.71 16.62 13.04
N ILE A 35 0.58 16.31 11.76
CA ILE A 35 0.78 17.25 10.65
C ILE A 35 -0.61 17.81 10.33
N PRO A 36 -0.94 19.04 10.76
CA PRO A 36 -2.23 19.65 10.49
C PRO A 36 -2.44 19.84 8.99
N MET A 37 -3.70 19.75 8.55
CA MET A 37 -4.10 19.99 7.16
C MET A 37 -5.26 21.00 7.07
N ASP A 38 -5.50 21.73 8.16
CA ASP A 38 -6.48 22.80 8.29
C ASP A 38 -5.84 24.18 8.08
N LEU A 39 -6.67 25.18 7.78
CA LEU A 39 -6.22 26.55 7.53
C LEU A 39 -5.80 27.31 8.79
N ASP A 40 -6.06 26.80 9.99
CA ASP A 40 -5.65 27.49 11.21
C ASP A 40 -4.13 27.37 11.42
N PHE A 41 -3.54 26.25 10.99
CA PHE A 41 -2.11 25.95 11.19
C PHE A 41 -1.31 25.72 9.92
N GLN A 42 -1.88 25.15 8.86
CA GLN A 42 -1.12 24.71 7.69
C GLN A 42 -1.36 25.58 6.43
N ASP A 43 -1.96 26.76 6.57
CA ASP A 43 -2.37 27.61 5.45
C ASP A 43 -1.21 27.96 4.48
N ASP A 44 -0.06 28.36 5.03
CA ASP A 44 1.16 28.67 4.28
C ASP A 44 2.00 27.43 3.92
N GLY A 45 1.80 26.31 4.63
CA GLY A 45 2.61 25.10 4.51
C GLY A 45 1.91 23.93 3.82
N MET A 46 0.70 24.14 3.28
CA MET A 46 -0.20 23.04 2.88
C MET A 46 0.44 22.08 1.90
N LEU A 47 1.05 22.60 0.84
CA LEU A 47 1.64 21.73 -0.20
C LEU A 47 2.88 21.00 0.35
N ARG A 48 3.69 21.67 1.16
CA ARG A 48 4.89 21.08 1.78
C ARG A 48 4.58 20.02 2.84
N ALA A 49 3.36 20.00 3.39
CA ALA A 49 2.92 18.91 4.26
C ALA A 49 2.90 17.56 3.53
N TYR A 50 2.45 17.52 2.26
CA TYR A 50 2.49 16.31 1.44
C TYR A 50 3.94 15.86 1.17
N GLY A 51 4.84 16.81 0.94
CA GLY A 51 6.28 16.52 0.81
C GLY A 51 6.88 15.93 2.09
N LEU A 52 6.51 16.44 3.26
CA LEU A 52 6.93 15.86 4.55
C LEU A 52 6.42 14.42 4.70
N VAL A 53 5.14 14.17 4.39
CA VAL A 53 4.58 12.80 4.42
C VAL A 53 5.36 11.89 3.47
N TYR A 54 5.62 12.32 2.24
CA TYR A 54 6.41 11.55 1.28
C TYR A 54 7.82 11.26 1.82
N GLN A 55 8.48 12.25 2.42
CA GLN A 55 9.83 12.10 2.99
C GLN A 55 9.86 11.15 4.20
N LEU A 56 8.83 11.15 5.05
CA LEU A 56 8.68 10.19 6.14
C LEU A 56 8.57 8.76 5.60
N LEU A 57 7.70 8.55 4.61
CA LEU A 57 7.49 7.24 3.98
C LEU A 57 8.76 6.73 3.28
N LEU A 58 9.48 7.62 2.59
CA LEU A 58 10.76 7.29 1.94
C LEU A 58 11.82 6.79 2.95
N ASN A 59 11.73 7.24 4.19
CA ASN A 59 12.60 6.83 5.29
C ASN A 59 11.97 5.76 6.20
N ASN A 60 10.95 5.06 5.70
CA ASN A 60 10.27 3.95 6.37
C ASN A 60 9.65 4.35 7.72
N VAL A 61 9.11 5.57 7.81
CA VAL A 61 8.29 6.05 8.94
C VAL A 61 6.82 6.00 8.52
N PRO A 62 6.00 5.10 9.09
CA PRO A 62 4.59 4.98 8.76
C PRO A 62 3.74 6.19 9.20
N VAL A 63 2.70 6.50 8.44
CA VAL A 63 1.83 7.67 8.66
C VAL A 63 0.35 7.25 8.59
N ARG A 64 -0.46 7.69 9.56
CA ARG A 64 -1.91 7.47 9.56
C ARG A 64 -2.59 8.70 8.97
N TRP A 65 -3.39 8.51 7.92
CA TRP A 65 -4.23 9.57 7.38
C TRP A 65 -5.57 9.57 8.13
N ALA A 66 -5.71 10.52 9.05
CA ALA A 66 -6.80 10.55 9.99
C ALA A 66 -7.98 11.34 9.41
N ILE A 67 -9.06 10.61 9.07
CA ILE A 67 -10.26 11.18 8.47
C ILE A 67 -11.47 10.55 9.15
N ARG A 68 -12.40 11.38 9.62
CA ARG A 68 -13.61 10.89 10.28
C ARG A 68 -14.66 10.45 9.27
N GLU A 69 -15.07 9.18 9.38
CA GLU A 69 -16.17 8.59 8.60
C GLU A 69 -17.47 9.42 8.75
N GLY A 70 -18.17 9.63 7.63
CA GLY A 70 -19.44 10.34 7.56
C GLY A 70 -19.38 11.84 7.88
N LYS A 71 -18.20 12.45 7.92
CA LYS A 71 -18.09 13.90 8.18
C LYS A 71 -18.61 14.73 7.01
N ALA A 72 -19.23 15.87 7.34
CA ALA A 72 -19.57 16.86 6.34
C ALA A 72 -18.39 17.81 6.05
N TYR A 73 -18.49 18.57 4.96
CA TYR A 73 -17.52 19.59 4.59
C TYR A 73 -17.29 20.60 5.74
N GLY A 74 -16.02 20.82 6.08
CA GLY A 74 -15.60 21.75 7.14
C GLY A 74 -15.77 21.25 8.57
N GLU A 75 -16.20 19.99 8.78
CA GLU A 75 -16.23 19.40 10.11
C GLU A 75 -14.86 18.81 10.52
N ASP A 76 -14.63 18.76 11.83
CA ASP A 76 -13.43 18.20 12.43
C ASP A 76 -13.32 16.68 12.21
N ASP A 77 -12.09 16.21 11.99
CA ASP A 77 -11.69 14.80 11.93
C ASP A 77 -11.49 14.23 13.34
N PHE A 78 -10.77 14.96 14.19
CA PHE A 78 -10.60 14.65 15.60
C PHE A 78 -10.23 15.90 16.39
N THR A 79 -10.23 15.79 17.71
CA THR A 79 -9.75 16.84 18.62
C THR A 79 -8.55 16.32 19.39
N ALA A 80 -7.47 17.12 19.44
CA ALA A 80 -6.30 16.81 20.27
C ALA A 80 -5.76 18.07 20.96
N THR A 81 -5.14 17.88 22.12
CA THR A 81 -4.35 18.90 22.81
C THR A 81 -2.88 18.68 22.46
N CYS A 82 -2.18 19.70 21.98
CA CYS A 82 -0.83 19.56 21.45
C CYS A 82 0.12 20.68 21.92
N VAL A 83 1.38 20.58 21.54
CA VAL A 83 2.34 21.69 21.50
C VAL A 83 2.88 21.83 20.08
N ASP A 84 3.14 23.06 19.65
CA ASP A 84 3.82 23.29 18.37
C ASP A 84 5.26 22.77 18.44
N PHE A 85 5.66 21.95 17.45
CA PHE A 85 6.94 21.23 17.46
C PHE A 85 8.15 22.17 17.50
N VAL A 86 8.07 23.31 16.80
CA VAL A 86 9.20 24.24 16.65
C VAL A 86 9.29 25.20 17.83
N THR A 87 8.17 25.80 18.20
CA THR A 87 8.12 26.90 19.18
C THR A 87 7.84 26.41 20.60
N GLY A 88 7.31 25.19 20.76
CA GLY A 88 6.83 24.65 22.03
C GLY A 88 5.58 25.38 22.57
N ALA A 89 4.90 26.16 21.73
CA ALA A 89 3.69 26.87 22.13
C ALA A 89 2.57 25.87 22.42
N ALA A 90 1.89 26.02 23.56
CA ALA A 90 0.76 25.16 23.92
C ALA A 90 -0.45 25.43 23.02
N ILE A 91 -1.02 24.36 22.49
CA ILE A 91 -2.23 24.34 21.69
C ILE A 91 -3.28 23.63 22.54
N GLY A 92 -4.33 24.37 22.94
CA GLY A 92 -5.46 23.77 23.65
C GLY A 92 -6.18 22.73 22.79
N PRO A 93 -7.27 22.12 23.28
CA PRO A 93 -8.08 21.21 22.47
C PRO A 93 -8.47 21.88 21.14
N HIS A 94 -7.91 21.37 20.04
CA HIS A 94 -8.11 21.89 18.68
C HIS A 94 -8.80 20.84 17.83
N GLY A 95 -9.83 21.25 17.09
CA GLY A 95 -10.50 20.41 16.11
C GLY A 95 -9.72 20.45 14.80
N TYR A 96 -8.96 19.39 14.52
CA TYR A 96 -8.21 19.29 13.26
C TYR A 96 -9.16 18.92 12.12
N ARG A 97 -8.99 19.57 10.97
CA ARG A 97 -9.82 19.39 9.76
C ARG A 97 -8.95 19.06 8.55
N GLY A 98 -9.62 18.68 7.46
CA GLY A 98 -8.99 18.46 6.17
C GLY A 98 -8.10 17.23 6.10
N GLY A 99 -8.32 16.22 6.94
CA GLY A 99 -7.57 14.97 6.90
C GLY A 99 -6.12 15.15 7.34
N PRO A 100 -5.86 15.57 8.58
CA PRO A 100 -4.51 15.61 9.15
C PRO A 100 -3.80 14.25 9.06
N PHE A 101 -2.47 14.30 8.99
CA PHE A 101 -1.63 13.10 9.06
C PHE A 101 -1.08 12.94 10.48
N VAL A 102 -0.98 11.70 10.94
CA VAL A 102 -0.50 11.37 12.29
C VAL A 102 0.65 10.36 12.22
N VAL A 103 1.77 10.69 12.86
CA VAL A 103 2.85 9.74 13.15
C VAL A 103 2.65 9.26 14.58
N ASP A 104 2.54 7.94 14.74
CA ASP A 104 2.32 7.30 16.03
C ASP A 104 3.53 7.47 16.96
N TYR A 105 3.29 7.52 18.26
CA TYR A 105 4.30 7.59 19.31
C TYR A 105 5.46 6.57 19.13
N TYR A 106 5.16 5.35 18.69
CA TYR A 106 6.20 4.33 18.48
C TYR A 106 7.16 4.67 17.33
N ASP A 107 6.71 5.49 16.38
CA ASP A 107 7.47 5.93 15.21
C ASP A 107 8.08 7.33 15.40
N ALA A 108 7.67 8.08 16.43
CA ALA A 108 8.05 9.47 16.68
C ALA A 108 9.58 9.68 16.78
N VAL A 109 10.31 8.75 17.40
CA VAL A 109 11.78 8.84 17.51
C VAL A 109 12.48 8.77 16.16
N ALA A 110 11.95 7.95 15.22
CA ALA A 110 12.49 7.87 13.87
C ALA A 110 12.08 9.08 13.02
N ALA A 111 10.87 9.62 13.27
CA ALA A 111 10.31 10.75 12.55
C ALA A 111 10.96 12.10 12.91
N GLU A 112 11.28 12.34 14.18
CA GLU A 112 11.78 13.62 14.69
C GLU A 112 12.92 14.23 13.86
N PRO A 113 14.03 13.51 13.55
CA PRO A 113 15.10 14.09 12.75
C PRO A 113 14.66 14.47 11.32
N ILE A 114 13.75 13.69 10.72
CA ILE A 114 13.22 13.95 9.37
C ILE A 114 12.35 15.20 9.38
N ILE A 115 11.46 15.32 10.38
CA ILE A 115 10.60 16.49 10.58
C ILE A 115 11.44 17.74 10.82
N ALA A 116 12.44 17.66 11.70
CA ALA A 116 13.31 18.78 12.01
C ALA A 116 14.10 19.28 10.79
N ASP A 117 14.68 18.37 10.00
CA ASP A 117 15.42 18.70 8.78
C ASP A 117 14.49 19.28 7.71
N TRP A 118 13.27 18.73 7.55
CA TRP A 118 12.27 19.24 6.61
C TRP A 118 11.85 20.68 6.96
N ILE A 119 11.48 20.94 8.21
CA ILE A 119 11.06 22.28 8.66
C ILE A 119 12.23 23.27 8.57
N ALA A 120 13.47 22.84 8.79
CA ALA A 120 14.63 23.71 8.59
C ALA A 120 14.77 24.17 7.12
N GLN A 121 14.33 23.34 6.16
CA GLN A 121 14.30 23.68 4.73
C GLN A 121 13.02 24.43 4.34
N TYR A 122 11.88 24.07 4.89
CA TYR A 122 10.54 24.58 4.60
C TYR A 122 9.85 25.05 5.90
N PRO A 123 10.25 26.21 6.44
CA PRO A 123 9.80 26.69 7.75
C PRO A 123 8.31 27.02 7.83
N GLU A 124 7.62 27.08 6.71
CA GLU A 124 6.16 27.19 6.60
C GLU A 124 5.42 25.90 6.97
N THR A 125 6.09 24.75 6.98
CA THR A 125 5.47 23.46 7.35
C THR A 125 5.29 23.39 8.85
N VAL A 126 4.07 23.16 9.32
CA VAL A 126 3.77 23.01 10.74
C VAL A 126 3.64 21.53 11.12
N VAL A 127 4.13 21.19 12.31
CA VAL A 127 3.91 19.89 12.97
C VAL A 127 3.66 20.17 14.44
N HIS A 128 2.75 19.41 15.03
CA HIS A 128 2.46 19.45 16.45
C HIS A 128 2.82 18.13 17.11
N GLU A 129 3.18 18.18 18.38
CA GLU A 129 3.37 17.01 19.24
C GLU A 129 2.17 16.90 20.19
N ALA A 130 1.53 15.74 20.25
CA ALA A 130 0.40 15.49 21.14
C ALA A 130 0.83 15.61 22.61
N ALA A 131 0.17 16.49 23.35
CA ALA A 131 0.45 16.71 24.78
C ALA A 131 -0.34 15.74 25.68
N GLU A 132 -1.40 15.13 25.15
CA GLU A 132 -2.29 14.18 25.79
C GLU A 132 -2.66 13.09 24.78
N ASP A 133 -3.05 11.91 25.27
CA ASP A 133 -3.57 10.84 24.41
C ASP A 133 -4.85 11.29 23.69
N PHE A 134 -5.05 10.84 22.46
CA PHE A 134 -6.25 11.12 21.69
C PHE A 134 -6.64 9.94 20.80
N THR A 135 -7.86 9.95 20.29
CA THR A 135 -8.38 8.92 19.40
C THR A 135 -8.79 9.56 18.08
N ALA A 136 -8.46 8.93 16.95
CA ALA A 136 -8.87 9.40 15.63
C ALA A 136 -9.23 8.23 14.70
N ALA A 137 -10.23 8.42 13.86
CA ALA A 137 -10.52 7.48 12.78
C ALA A 137 -9.41 7.54 11.73
N VAL A 138 -8.93 6.39 11.29
CA VAL A 138 -7.87 6.27 10.28
C VAL A 138 -8.46 5.74 8.99
N SER A 139 -8.40 6.54 7.93
CA SER A 139 -8.88 6.15 6.61
C SER A 139 -7.81 5.40 5.82
N ARG A 140 -6.54 5.80 5.95
CA ARG A 140 -5.40 5.13 5.31
C ARG A 140 -4.24 4.95 6.28
N TYR A 141 -3.61 3.79 6.23
CA TYR A 141 -2.33 3.56 6.87
C TYR A 141 -1.22 3.52 5.83
N LEU A 142 -0.51 4.64 5.68
CA LEU A 142 0.54 4.84 4.69
C LEU A 142 1.87 4.29 5.20
N VAL A 143 2.53 3.47 4.40
CA VAL A 143 3.76 2.74 4.78
C VAL A 143 4.84 2.76 3.70
N VAL A 144 4.54 3.29 2.51
CA VAL A 144 5.43 3.29 1.34
C VAL A 144 5.35 4.64 0.61
N ALA A 145 6.50 5.17 0.20
CA ALA A 145 6.57 6.25 -0.78
C ALA A 145 6.28 5.67 -2.19
N PRO A 146 5.20 6.11 -2.87
CA PRO A 146 4.79 5.53 -4.15
C PRO A 146 5.79 5.86 -5.27
N THR A 147 5.92 4.94 -6.24
CA THR A 147 6.53 5.23 -7.54
C THR A 147 5.51 5.94 -8.43
N ILE A 148 5.92 7.07 -8.99
CA ILE A 148 5.04 7.99 -9.71
C ILE A 148 5.60 8.19 -11.11
N ALA A 149 4.74 8.15 -12.12
CA ALA A 149 5.06 8.52 -13.49
C ALA A 149 4.15 9.65 -13.97
N MET A 150 4.70 10.53 -14.82
CA MET A 150 4.00 11.60 -15.52
C MET A 150 4.07 11.36 -17.02
N VAL A 151 2.95 11.56 -17.72
CA VAL A 151 2.95 11.60 -19.18
C VAL A 151 3.53 12.93 -19.64
N ALA A 152 4.57 12.89 -20.48
CA ALA A 152 5.13 14.04 -21.18
C ALA A 152 4.21 14.47 -22.34
N ASP A 153 2.98 14.89 -22.01
CA ASP A 153 1.91 15.20 -22.95
C ASP A 153 1.99 16.62 -23.56
N GLY A 154 3.10 17.33 -23.32
CA GLY A 154 3.33 18.72 -23.71
C GLY A 154 2.85 19.73 -22.65
N ASN A 155 2.15 19.28 -21.61
CA ASN A 155 1.66 20.08 -20.50
C ASN A 155 2.05 19.47 -19.14
N GLN A 156 3.02 18.56 -19.13
CA GLN A 156 3.57 17.95 -17.92
C GLN A 156 4.12 18.97 -16.90
N ASP A 157 4.43 20.19 -17.35
CA ASP A 157 4.90 21.29 -16.49
C ASP A 157 3.90 21.62 -15.37
N ILE A 158 2.60 21.31 -15.55
CA ILE A 158 1.55 21.49 -14.56
C ILE A 158 1.75 20.52 -13.39
N ALA A 159 1.73 19.20 -13.64
CA ALA A 159 1.99 18.18 -12.63
C ALA A 159 3.36 18.35 -11.99
N ARG A 160 4.39 18.64 -12.80
CA ARG A 160 5.72 18.99 -12.32
C ARG A 160 5.69 20.14 -11.31
N GLY A 161 4.96 21.21 -11.63
CA GLY A 161 4.80 22.37 -10.76
C GLY A 161 4.17 21.99 -9.42
N TYR A 162 3.17 21.10 -9.42
CA TYR A 162 2.53 20.59 -8.20
C TYR A 162 3.52 19.79 -7.34
N MET A 163 4.28 18.88 -7.94
CA MET A 163 5.29 18.08 -7.22
C MET A 163 6.42 18.94 -6.66
N GLN A 164 6.89 19.94 -7.42
CA GLN A 164 7.90 20.88 -6.98
C GLN A 164 7.42 21.77 -5.81
N ALA A 165 6.17 22.22 -5.87
CA ALA A 165 5.54 22.99 -4.81
C ALA A 165 5.36 22.16 -3.53
N ALA A 166 5.05 20.86 -3.66
CA ALA A 166 5.02 19.93 -2.53
C ALA A 166 6.42 19.53 -2.03
N GLY A 167 7.42 19.54 -2.89
CA GLY A 167 8.79 19.08 -2.58
C GLY A 167 8.94 17.58 -2.68
N ILE A 168 8.14 16.95 -3.56
CA ILE A 168 8.20 15.54 -3.83
C ILE A 168 9.14 15.34 -5.03
N PRO A 169 10.24 14.58 -4.87
CA PRO A 169 11.18 14.34 -5.96
C PRO A 169 10.69 13.24 -6.92
N ASP A 170 11.37 13.11 -8.05
CA ASP A 170 11.31 11.91 -8.87
C ASP A 170 12.07 10.73 -8.21
N SER A 171 12.04 9.56 -8.84
CA SER A 171 12.66 8.32 -8.38
C SER A 171 14.19 8.38 -8.29
N THR A 172 14.82 9.38 -8.93
CA THR A 172 16.26 9.67 -8.77
C THR A 172 16.55 10.59 -7.59
N LEU A 173 15.52 10.93 -6.81
CA LEU A 173 15.52 11.89 -5.71
C LEU A 173 15.79 13.34 -6.17
N SER A 174 15.49 13.65 -7.43
CA SER A 174 15.61 15.00 -7.98
C SER A 174 14.30 15.77 -7.82
N LEU A 175 14.38 16.99 -7.28
CA LEU A 175 13.25 17.92 -7.24
C LEU A 175 13.01 18.62 -8.58
N ASP A 176 13.96 18.51 -9.52
CA ASP A 176 13.86 19.23 -10.79
C ASP A 176 12.82 18.62 -11.73
N TRP A 177 12.52 17.31 -11.60
CA TRP A 177 11.59 16.60 -12.48
C TRP A 177 11.90 16.86 -13.96
N ALA A 178 13.17 16.71 -14.33
CA ALA A 178 13.64 17.09 -15.66
C ALA A 178 12.90 16.31 -16.77
N ASN A 179 12.88 16.84 -17.99
CA ASN A 179 12.24 16.16 -19.13
C ASN A 179 12.88 14.80 -19.46
N ASP A 180 14.09 14.53 -18.99
CA ASP A 180 14.80 13.26 -19.09
C ASP A 180 14.80 12.46 -17.78
N SER A 181 13.93 12.84 -16.83
CA SER A 181 13.64 12.01 -15.65
C SER A 181 13.09 10.65 -16.10
N PRO A 182 13.49 9.54 -15.46
CA PRO A 182 12.93 8.21 -15.76
C PRO A 182 11.42 8.14 -15.53
N ASP A 183 10.89 9.02 -14.69
CA ASP A 183 9.47 9.07 -14.32
C ASP A 183 8.65 10.00 -15.25
N MET A 184 9.29 10.57 -16.28
CA MET A 184 8.65 11.46 -17.26
C MET A 184 8.55 10.72 -18.60
N LEU A 185 7.45 9.99 -18.78
CA LEU A 185 7.27 9.06 -19.89
C LEU A 185 6.67 9.77 -21.11
N ASP A 186 7.35 9.67 -22.25
CA ASP A 186 6.78 10.17 -23.50
C ASP A 186 5.73 9.21 -24.10
N VAL A 187 4.95 9.72 -25.06
CA VAL A 187 3.88 8.94 -25.71
C VAL A 187 4.43 7.66 -26.36
N GLY A 188 5.62 7.70 -26.96
CA GLY A 188 6.22 6.53 -27.60
C GLY A 188 6.70 5.49 -26.60
N GLU A 189 7.20 5.92 -25.45
CA GLU A 189 7.55 5.03 -24.34
C GLU A 189 6.32 4.35 -23.74
N LEU A 190 5.22 5.08 -23.59
CA LEU A 190 3.95 4.52 -23.09
C LEU A 190 3.31 3.54 -24.07
N MET A 191 3.36 3.82 -25.38
CA MET A 191 2.79 2.93 -26.41
C MET A 191 3.55 1.62 -26.57
N GLY A 192 4.82 1.58 -26.20
CA GLY A 192 5.65 0.40 -26.44
C GLY A 192 5.88 0.08 -27.93
N PRO A 193 6.49 -1.08 -28.22
CA PRO A 193 6.82 -1.50 -29.58
C PRO A 193 5.64 -1.98 -30.42
N THR A 194 4.47 -2.30 -29.86
CA THR A 194 3.34 -2.88 -30.62
C THR A 194 1.98 -2.27 -30.29
N ASP A 195 0.99 -2.47 -31.17
CA ASP A 195 -0.42 -2.04 -31.00
C ASP A 195 -1.36 -3.23 -30.69
N THR A 196 -0.78 -4.38 -30.32
CA THR A 196 -1.51 -5.63 -30.08
C THR A 196 -1.25 -6.22 -28.72
N ASN A 197 -0.21 -5.75 -28.03
CA ASN A 197 0.13 -6.12 -26.68
C ASN A 197 0.16 -4.85 -25.84
N HIS A 198 -0.94 -4.56 -25.16
CA HIS A 198 -1.13 -3.35 -24.36
C HIS A 198 -0.41 -3.42 -23.01
N SER A 199 0.70 -4.12 -22.95
CA SER A 199 1.55 -4.24 -21.75
C SER A 199 3.01 -4.37 -22.17
N ASP A 200 3.39 -3.70 -23.26
CA ASP A 200 4.78 -3.62 -23.73
C ASP A 200 5.37 -2.19 -23.72
N GLY A 201 4.58 -1.22 -23.24
CA GLY A 201 5.04 0.11 -22.88
C GLY A 201 5.84 0.18 -21.57
N ALA A 202 6.38 1.36 -21.30
CA ALA A 202 7.23 1.66 -20.14
C ALA A 202 6.50 1.60 -18.78
N LEU A 203 5.17 1.42 -18.77
CA LEU A 203 4.42 1.17 -17.54
C LEU A 203 4.69 -0.21 -16.97
N PHE A 204 5.20 -1.13 -17.79
CA PHE A 204 5.36 -2.55 -17.46
C PHE A 204 6.81 -3.00 -17.56
N ASP A 205 7.13 -4.05 -16.80
CA ASP A 205 8.35 -4.84 -17.02
C ASP A 205 8.16 -5.88 -18.13
N GLU A 206 9.19 -6.70 -18.37
CA GLU A 206 9.19 -7.69 -19.44
C GLU A 206 8.16 -8.81 -19.28
N ASP A 207 7.61 -8.98 -18.08
CA ASP A 207 6.58 -9.95 -17.75
C ASP A 207 5.17 -9.34 -17.77
N GLY A 208 5.05 -8.04 -18.09
CA GLY A 208 3.78 -7.32 -18.14
C GLY A 208 3.28 -6.89 -16.77
N ASN A 209 4.15 -6.78 -15.76
CA ASN A 209 3.78 -6.30 -14.44
C ASN A 209 4.07 -4.79 -14.31
N PRO A 210 3.19 -4.00 -13.67
CA PRO A 210 3.38 -2.55 -13.56
C PRO A 210 4.58 -2.17 -12.68
N VAL A 211 5.37 -1.19 -13.13
CA VAL A 211 6.55 -0.69 -12.38
C VAL A 211 6.29 0.63 -11.63
N TYR A 212 5.17 1.27 -11.92
CA TYR A 212 4.69 2.48 -11.25
C TYR A 212 3.44 2.20 -10.42
N CYS A 213 3.28 2.89 -9.29
CA CYS A 213 2.05 2.86 -8.51
C CYS A 213 1.00 3.83 -9.05
N GLN A 214 1.47 4.94 -9.60
CA GLN A 214 0.62 6.01 -10.09
C GLN A 214 1.12 6.55 -11.43
N LEU A 215 0.19 6.79 -12.33
CA LEU A 215 0.40 7.51 -13.57
C LEU A 215 -0.49 8.76 -13.59
N MET A 216 0.01 9.85 -14.16
CA MET A 216 -0.78 11.07 -14.33
C MET A 216 -0.60 11.72 -15.70
N SER A 217 -1.69 12.25 -16.26
CA SER A 217 -1.68 13.08 -17.48
C SER A 217 -2.52 14.33 -17.28
N MET A 218 -1.99 15.49 -17.66
CA MET A 218 -2.62 16.78 -17.34
C MET A 218 -3.40 17.36 -18.51
N HIS A 219 -2.99 17.06 -19.74
CA HIS A 219 -3.61 17.66 -20.92
C HIS A 219 -3.23 16.92 -22.21
N TRP A 220 -3.22 15.59 -22.21
CA TRP A 220 -3.05 14.89 -23.48
C TRP A 220 -4.22 15.18 -24.42
N GLY A 221 -3.90 15.56 -25.66
CA GLY A 221 -4.88 16.08 -26.61
C GLY A 221 -5.84 15.00 -27.10
N VAL A 222 -7.15 15.27 -27.07
CA VAL A 222 -8.19 14.33 -27.54
C VAL A 222 -7.94 13.87 -28.98
N ALA A 223 -7.49 14.77 -29.85
CA ALA A 223 -7.19 14.42 -31.24
C ALA A 223 -5.93 13.55 -31.38
N ASP A 224 -4.95 13.74 -30.50
CA ASP A 224 -3.72 12.93 -30.48
C ASP A 224 -4.05 11.53 -29.96
N ALA A 225 -4.87 11.41 -28.91
CA ALA A 225 -5.37 10.13 -28.42
C ALA A 225 -6.22 9.36 -29.45
N GLN A 226 -7.01 10.07 -30.25
CA GLN A 226 -7.75 9.45 -31.35
C GLN A 226 -6.85 8.99 -32.50
N ALA A 227 -5.72 9.67 -32.72
CA ALA A 227 -4.75 9.28 -33.73
C ALA A 227 -3.96 8.05 -33.29
N ASP A 228 -3.59 7.99 -32.01
CA ASP A 228 -2.76 6.95 -31.42
C ASP A 228 -3.41 6.42 -30.12
N PRO A 229 -4.49 5.60 -30.22
CA PRO A 229 -5.25 5.15 -29.05
C PRO A 229 -4.51 4.12 -28.18
N GLU A 230 -3.34 3.67 -28.60
CA GLU A 230 -2.57 2.64 -27.90
C GLU A 230 -2.21 3.04 -26.47
N VAL A 231 -1.87 4.31 -26.22
CA VAL A 231 -1.63 4.79 -24.85
C VAL A 231 -2.86 4.59 -23.97
N VAL A 232 -4.08 4.74 -24.50
CA VAL A 232 -5.30 4.51 -23.72
C VAL A 232 -5.43 3.02 -23.36
N TYR A 233 -5.11 2.12 -24.30
CA TYR A 233 -5.17 0.68 -24.04
C TYR A 233 -4.08 0.20 -23.08
N GLU A 234 -2.88 0.75 -23.17
CA GLU A 234 -1.79 0.53 -22.20
C GLU A 234 -2.19 1.01 -20.79
N VAL A 235 -2.84 2.18 -20.68
CA VAL A 235 -3.36 2.68 -19.39
C VAL A 235 -4.54 1.84 -18.88
N GLU A 236 -5.42 1.34 -19.76
CA GLU A 236 -6.49 0.41 -19.38
C GLU A 236 -5.91 -0.90 -18.82
N ALA A 237 -4.91 -1.47 -19.49
CA ALA A 237 -4.19 -2.65 -19.01
C ALA A 237 -3.48 -2.37 -17.69
N TYR A 238 -2.89 -1.18 -17.52
CA TYR A 238 -2.23 -0.77 -16.28
C TYR A 238 -3.22 -0.73 -15.11
N LEU A 239 -4.46 -0.30 -15.37
CA LEU A 239 -5.57 -0.29 -14.42
C LEU A 239 -6.22 -1.66 -14.18
N HIS A 240 -5.81 -2.71 -14.90
CA HIS A 240 -6.10 -4.10 -14.53
C HIS A 240 -5.14 -4.66 -13.46
N HIS A 241 -4.27 -3.80 -12.93
CA HIS A 241 -3.49 -4.00 -11.72
C HIS A 241 -3.91 -2.98 -10.64
N PRO A 242 -3.61 -3.22 -9.34
CA PRO A 242 -4.02 -2.34 -8.25
C PRO A 242 -3.15 -1.06 -8.21
N THR A 243 -3.31 -0.24 -9.23
CA THR A 243 -2.58 1.00 -9.52
C THR A 243 -3.55 2.19 -9.53
N HIS A 244 -3.02 3.41 -9.71
CA HIS A 244 -3.84 4.61 -9.82
C HIS A 244 -3.52 5.41 -11.09
N PHE A 245 -4.56 5.91 -11.76
CA PHE A 245 -4.44 6.85 -12.86
C PHE A 245 -5.14 8.16 -12.55
N PHE A 246 -4.43 9.27 -12.68
CA PHE A 246 -4.97 10.62 -12.54
C PHE A 246 -4.99 11.32 -13.91
N ALA A 247 -6.13 11.92 -14.28
CA ALA A 247 -6.20 12.81 -15.43
C ALA A 247 -6.83 14.17 -15.09
N GLU A 248 -6.30 15.22 -15.72
CA GLU A 248 -6.84 16.59 -15.64
C GLU A 248 -7.16 17.13 -17.05
N CYS A 249 -8.05 18.11 -17.14
CA CYS A 249 -8.37 18.84 -18.36
C CYS A 249 -8.64 17.92 -19.58
N GLN A 250 -7.95 18.10 -20.72
CA GLN A 250 -8.21 17.31 -21.93
C GLN A 250 -7.85 15.83 -21.77
N ALA A 251 -6.93 15.50 -20.87
CA ALA A 251 -6.55 14.12 -20.66
C ALA A 251 -7.77 13.28 -20.24
N VAL A 252 -8.67 13.85 -19.42
CA VAL A 252 -9.90 13.15 -19.01
C VAL A 252 -10.71 12.68 -20.22
N ASN A 253 -11.07 13.56 -21.16
CA ASN A 253 -11.79 13.15 -22.36
C ASN A 253 -10.94 12.31 -23.32
N ALA A 254 -9.61 12.50 -23.36
CA ALA A 254 -8.71 11.72 -24.20
C ALA A 254 -8.73 10.24 -23.83
N PHE A 255 -8.66 9.93 -22.52
CA PHE A 255 -8.71 8.57 -22.01
C PHE A 255 -10.16 8.06 -21.92
N GLU A 256 -11.07 8.80 -21.29
CA GLU A 256 -12.41 8.32 -20.98
C GLU A 256 -13.29 8.09 -22.22
N ASN A 257 -13.14 8.90 -23.28
CA ASN A 257 -13.98 8.75 -24.48
C ASN A 257 -13.50 7.66 -25.44
N ILE A 258 -12.36 7.03 -25.14
CA ILE A 258 -11.83 5.88 -25.88
C ILE A 258 -11.93 4.62 -25.02
N GLY A 259 -11.44 4.68 -23.78
CA GLY A 259 -11.34 3.55 -22.87
C GLY A 259 -12.59 3.32 -22.00
N HIS A 260 -13.43 4.33 -21.79
CA HIS A 260 -14.69 4.21 -21.02
C HIS A 260 -14.47 3.64 -19.60
N PHE A 261 -13.51 4.21 -18.87
CA PHE A 261 -13.09 3.68 -17.58
C PHE A 261 -14.15 3.83 -16.49
N LEU A 262 -14.84 4.97 -16.43
CA LEU A 262 -15.83 5.28 -15.40
C LEU A 262 -17.26 5.46 -15.94
N THR A 263 -17.40 5.59 -17.26
CA THR A 263 -18.65 5.93 -17.94
C THR A 263 -18.98 4.92 -19.03
N PRO A 264 -20.25 4.73 -19.38
CA PRO A 264 -20.63 3.80 -20.46
C PRO A 264 -20.35 4.34 -21.87
N ASN A 265 -20.33 5.67 -22.07
CA ASN A 265 -20.21 6.29 -23.40
C ASN A 265 -19.30 7.52 -23.44
N GLY A 266 -18.47 7.75 -22.42
CA GLY A 266 -17.63 8.94 -22.31
C GLY A 266 -18.34 10.15 -21.72
N PHE A 267 -17.63 11.29 -21.70
CA PHE A 267 -18.11 12.58 -21.24
C PHE A 267 -18.41 13.55 -22.38
N LEU A 268 -19.31 14.48 -22.07
CA LEU A 268 -19.44 15.78 -22.72
C LEU A 268 -18.68 16.82 -21.89
N ILE A 269 -18.17 17.86 -22.56
CA ILE A 269 -17.56 19.00 -21.87
C ILE A 269 -18.65 19.81 -21.14
N GLY A 270 -18.53 19.89 -19.82
CA GLY A 270 -19.37 20.68 -18.94
C GLY A 270 -19.01 22.16 -18.94
N GLN A 271 -19.91 22.99 -18.41
CA GLN A 271 -19.60 24.38 -18.10
C GLN A 271 -18.87 24.47 -16.75
N ARG A 272 -17.96 25.43 -16.61
CA ARG A 272 -17.34 25.72 -15.32
C ARG A 272 -18.43 26.12 -14.31
N PRO A 273 -18.60 25.41 -13.19
CA PRO A 273 -19.55 25.81 -12.17
C PRO A 273 -19.02 26.95 -11.31
N ASP A 274 -19.91 27.88 -10.95
CA ASP A 274 -19.62 29.03 -10.07
C ASP A 274 -19.87 28.68 -8.58
N GLU A 275 -20.76 27.74 -8.31
CA GLU A 275 -21.09 27.21 -6.99
C GLU A 275 -21.03 25.68 -7.03
N LEU A 276 -20.55 25.06 -5.95
CA LEU A 276 -20.32 23.62 -5.87
C LEU A 276 -21.06 22.99 -4.69
N ASP A 277 -21.51 21.74 -4.88
CA ASP A 277 -21.82 20.83 -3.79
C ASP A 277 -20.60 19.93 -3.48
N PHE A 278 -20.41 19.62 -2.20
CA PHE A 278 -19.28 18.85 -1.67
C PHE A 278 -19.77 17.52 -1.10
N TRP A 279 -19.35 16.41 -1.70
CA TRP A 279 -19.75 15.06 -1.33
C TRP A 279 -18.53 14.22 -0.92
N HIS A 280 -18.78 13.13 -0.19
CA HIS A 280 -17.76 12.17 0.28
C HIS A 280 -16.56 12.86 0.96
N MET A 281 -16.86 13.81 1.84
CA MET A 281 -15.86 14.59 2.55
C MET A 281 -15.11 13.79 3.61
N ASP A 282 -15.51 12.55 3.84
CA ASP A 282 -14.87 11.51 4.62
C ASP A 282 -13.93 10.60 3.78
N SER A 283 -13.84 10.82 2.47
CA SER A 283 -12.88 10.16 1.59
C SER A 283 -11.54 10.92 1.56
N PRO A 284 -10.38 10.23 1.47
CA PRO A 284 -9.08 10.85 1.22
C PRO A 284 -9.07 11.84 0.04
N PHE A 285 -9.78 11.53 -1.04
CA PHE A 285 -9.89 12.41 -2.20
C PHE A 285 -10.68 13.69 -1.91
N GLY A 286 -11.61 13.65 -0.95
CA GLY A 286 -12.43 14.79 -0.55
C GLY A 286 -11.72 15.76 0.40
N GLN A 287 -10.50 15.46 0.88
CA GLN A 287 -9.90 16.22 1.97
C GLN A 287 -9.45 17.63 1.56
N ILE A 288 -10.21 18.63 2.01
CA ILE A 288 -9.92 20.06 1.92
C ILE A 288 -10.41 20.79 3.19
N ASP A 289 -9.88 21.97 3.47
CA ASP A 289 -10.41 22.91 4.49
C ASP A 289 -10.48 24.32 3.92
N GLY A 290 -11.62 25.00 4.10
CA GLY A 290 -11.91 26.31 3.51
C GLY A 290 -12.30 26.26 2.03
N ALA A 291 -12.62 27.44 1.49
CA ALA A 291 -13.30 27.58 0.19
C ALA A 291 -12.46 27.06 -0.99
N TYR A 292 -13.16 26.64 -2.05
CA TYR A 292 -12.59 26.14 -3.30
C TYR A 292 -13.06 27.02 -4.46
N GLU A 293 -12.15 27.38 -5.37
CA GLU A 293 -12.49 28.06 -6.63
C GLU A 293 -12.16 27.14 -7.81
N THR A 294 -13.18 26.87 -8.65
CA THR A 294 -13.00 26.12 -9.90
C THR A 294 -12.07 26.87 -10.84
N VAL A 295 -11.33 26.18 -11.71
CA VAL A 295 -10.51 26.84 -12.74
C VAL A 295 -11.13 26.63 -14.12
N GLY A 296 -10.88 27.58 -15.02
CA GLY A 296 -11.25 27.44 -16.43
C GLY A 296 -10.35 26.44 -17.16
N GLY A 297 -10.44 26.43 -18.48
CA GLY A 297 -9.69 25.51 -19.32
C GLY A 297 -10.45 25.18 -20.58
N SER A 298 -9.90 24.30 -21.41
CA SER A 298 -10.70 23.69 -22.47
C SER A 298 -11.78 22.77 -21.90
N GLU A 299 -11.53 22.15 -20.74
CA GLU A 299 -12.42 21.19 -20.09
C GLU A 299 -12.50 21.48 -18.58
N PRO A 300 -13.34 22.44 -18.16
CA PRO A 300 -13.42 22.86 -16.77
C PRO A 300 -14.25 21.94 -15.88
N ALA A 301 -15.13 21.13 -16.48
CA ALA A 301 -16.02 20.18 -15.81
C ALA A 301 -16.54 19.15 -16.83
N TYR A 302 -17.15 18.07 -16.35
CA TYR A 302 -17.62 16.97 -17.19
C TYR A 302 -19.12 16.69 -16.98
N THR A 303 -19.80 16.29 -18.04
CA THR A 303 -21.22 15.98 -18.01
C THR A 303 -21.47 14.67 -18.76
N LEU A 304 -22.27 13.78 -18.18
CA LEU A 304 -22.66 12.54 -18.83
C LEU A 304 -23.65 12.81 -19.99
N PRO A 305 -23.59 12.02 -21.07
CA PRO A 305 -24.63 12.05 -22.09
C PRO A 305 -26.04 11.86 -21.49
N PRO A 306 -27.08 12.52 -22.04
CA PRO A 306 -28.43 12.42 -21.46
C PRO A 306 -28.94 10.98 -21.34
N GLY A 307 -29.21 10.55 -20.12
CA GLY A 307 -29.70 9.20 -19.80
C GLY A 307 -28.63 8.23 -19.31
N ASP A 308 -27.36 8.62 -19.36
CA ASP A 308 -26.25 7.86 -18.79
C ASP A 308 -26.13 8.08 -17.28
N ALA A 309 -25.41 7.16 -16.64
CA ALA A 309 -24.96 7.23 -15.27
C ALA A 309 -23.53 6.65 -15.21
N TYR A 310 -22.77 7.01 -14.18
CA TYR A 310 -21.49 6.36 -13.90
C TYR A 310 -21.67 4.86 -13.69
N LEU A 311 -20.63 4.08 -13.99
CA LEU A 311 -20.69 2.62 -13.93
C LEU A 311 -20.94 2.10 -12.50
N ALA A 312 -20.33 2.72 -11.48
CA ALA A 312 -20.55 2.42 -10.07
C ALA A 312 -21.55 3.38 -9.37
N GLY A 313 -21.61 4.65 -9.82
CA GLY A 313 -22.30 5.75 -9.11
C GLY A 313 -21.55 6.18 -7.83
N ASP A 314 -21.93 7.34 -7.27
CA ASP A 314 -21.38 7.87 -5.99
C ASP A 314 -19.88 8.18 -6.06
N ILE A 315 -19.36 8.48 -7.26
CA ILE A 315 -17.93 8.66 -7.52
C ILE A 315 -17.49 10.12 -7.39
N THR A 316 -18.44 11.05 -7.29
CA THR A 316 -18.20 12.49 -7.45
C THR A 316 -18.04 13.19 -6.11
N MET A 317 -16.94 13.90 -5.90
CA MET A 317 -16.69 14.69 -4.69
C MET A 317 -17.10 16.15 -4.86
N LEU A 318 -16.91 16.72 -6.06
CA LEU A 318 -17.32 18.08 -6.40
C LEU A 318 -18.16 18.11 -7.66
N THR A 319 -19.34 18.73 -7.58
CA THR A 319 -20.27 18.92 -8.71
C THR A 319 -20.93 20.30 -8.65
N GLU A 320 -21.57 20.74 -9.73
CA GLU A 320 -22.33 22.00 -9.75
C GLU A 320 -23.43 22.00 -8.67
N ALA A 321 -23.54 23.10 -7.94
CA ALA A 321 -24.49 23.18 -6.84
C ALA A 321 -25.93 22.97 -7.31
N GLY A 322 -26.63 22.05 -6.64
CA GLY A 322 -28.03 21.74 -6.91
C GLY A 322 -28.28 20.90 -8.15
N THR A 323 -27.25 20.32 -8.77
CA THR A 323 -27.38 19.34 -9.85
C THR A 323 -27.15 17.90 -9.35
N PRO A 324 -27.73 16.89 -10.01
CA PRO A 324 -27.39 15.50 -9.71
C PRO A 324 -25.97 15.17 -10.21
N GLU A 325 -25.43 14.06 -9.70
CA GLU A 325 -24.21 13.45 -10.22
C GLU A 325 -24.28 13.27 -11.74
N GLY A 326 -23.17 13.53 -12.44
CA GLY A 326 -23.06 13.47 -13.89
C GLY A 326 -23.34 14.79 -14.60
N VAL A 327 -23.45 15.91 -13.87
CA VAL A 327 -23.76 17.23 -14.43
C VAL A 327 -22.75 18.26 -13.93
N ASN A 328 -21.87 18.71 -14.84
CA ASN A 328 -20.80 19.66 -14.53
C ASN A 328 -19.96 19.22 -13.31
N ASP A 329 -19.64 17.93 -13.24
CA ASP A 329 -18.78 17.36 -12.21
C ASP A 329 -17.33 17.85 -12.40
N VAL A 330 -16.68 18.20 -11.30
CA VAL A 330 -15.32 18.78 -11.29
C VAL A 330 -14.30 17.79 -10.73
N TRP A 331 -14.65 17.00 -9.73
CA TRP A 331 -13.72 16.07 -9.09
C TRP A 331 -14.41 14.74 -8.81
N MET A 332 -13.88 13.66 -9.38
CA MET A 332 -14.48 12.32 -9.28
C MET A 332 -13.43 11.21 -9.27
N THR A 333 -13.76 10.08 -8.65
CA THR A 333 -12.88 8.90 -8.60
C THR A 333 -13.64 7.59 -8.51
N GLY A 334 -13.20 6.58 -9.24
CA GLY A 334 -13.79 5.24 -9.20
C GLY A 334 -12.84 4.16 -9.69
N PHE A 335 -13.18 2.90 -9.44
CA PHE A 335 -12.43 1.77 -9.98
C PHE A 335 -12.77 1.53 -11.44
N LEU A 336 -11.77 1.05 -12.22
CA LEU A 336 -11.94 0.73 -13.64
C LEU A 336 -13.19 -0.15 -13.85
N GLY A 337 -14.03 0.26 -14.80
CA GLY A 337 -15.27 -0.42 -15.16
C GLY A 337 -16.37 -0.39 -14.09
N GLY A 338 -16.22 0.42 -13.04
CA GLY A 338 -17.11 0.41 -11.87
C GLY A 338 -17.05 -0.91 -11.10
N ALA A 339 -15.90 -1.59 -11.10
CA ALA A 339 -15.75 -2.93 -10.54
C ALA A 339 -16.03 -3.01 -9.02
N CYS A 340 -15.79 -1.92 -8.30
CA CYS A 340 -16.03 -1.79 -6.87
C CYS A 340 -16.63 -0.42 -6.52
N PRO A 341 -17.31 -0.30 -5.37
CA PRO A 341 -17.68 1.00 -4.81
C PRO A 341 -16.47 1.93 -4.68
N PRO A 342 -16.65 3.25 -4.86
CA PRO A 342 -15.55 4.22 -4.87
C PRO A 342 -14.89 4.45 -3.50
N ASP A 343 -15.54 4.07 -2.40
CA ASP A 343 -15.05 4.16 -1.03
C ASP A 343 -14.24 2.93 -0.58
N GLU A 344 -14.27 1.82 -1.35
CA GLU A 344 -13.44 0.65 -1.06
C GLU A 344 -11.94 1.02 -1.11
N HIS A 345 -11.19 0.43 -0.18
CA HIS A 345 -9.73 0.64 -0.08
C HIS A 345 -9.00 -0.06 -1.23
N GLU A 346 -9.50 -1.23 -1.66
CA GLU A 346 -8.91 -2.04 -2.73
C GLU A 346 -10.01 -2.74 -3.55
N CYS A 347 -9.70 -3.05 -4.81
CA CYS A 347 -10.61 -3.77 -5.71
C CYS A 347 -9.95 -5.02 -6.32
N GLY A 348 -9.25 -5.80 -5.50
CA GLY A 348 -8.51 -6.98 -5.95
C GLY A 348 -7.35 -6.57 -6.85
N THR A 349 -7.41 -6.94 -8.13
CA THR A 349 -6.41 -6.50 -9.12
C THR A 349 -6.83 -5.21 -9.83
N ILE A 350 -7.98 -4.61 -9.54
CA ILE A 350 -8.47 -3.48 -10.32
C ILE A 350 -7.97 -2.16 -9.73
N GLY A 351 -7.39 -1.32 -10.60
CA GLY A 351 -6.90 0.00 -10.30
C GLY A 351 -7.98 1.07 -10.29
N LYS A 352 -7.62 2.24 -9.76
CA LYS A 352 -8.51 3.37 -9.52
C LYS A 352 -8.17 4.55 -10.42
N VAL A 353 -9.19 5.27 -10.85
CA VAL A 353 -9.09 6.42 -11.73
C VAL A 353 -9.59 7.66 -11.00
N SER A 354 -8.92 8.79 -11.17
CA SER A 354 -9.37 10.09 -10.68
C SER A 354 -9.34 11.13 -11.79
N TYR A 355 -10.41 11.89 -11.93
CA TYR A 355 -10.54 12.94 -12.93
C TYR A 355 -10.81 14.29 -12.29
N LEU A 356 -9.98 15.28 -12.65
CA LEU A 356 -10.09 16.66 -12.20
C LEU A 356 -10.38 17.58 -13.40
N GLY A 357 -11.47 18.33 -13.33
CA GLY A 357 -11.76 19.42 -14.27
C GLY A 357 -10.90 20.64 -13.98
N GLY A 358 -10.75 21.51 -14.99
CA GLY A 358 -9.85 22.67 -14.90
C GLY A 358 -8.55 22.41 -15.65
N HIS A 359 -7.83 23.48 -15.99
CA HIS A 359 -6.60 23.38 -16.78
C HIS A 359 -5.31 23.36 -15.96
N GLU A 360 -5.20 24.27 -15.00
CA GLU A 360 -4.00 24.46 -14.19
C GLU A 360 -4.41 25.21 -12.92
N TYR A 361 -4.34 24.54 -11.78
CA TYR A 361 -4.53 25.14 -10.47
C TYR A 361 -3.24 25.82 -10.00
N ARG A 362 -3.37 26.93 -9.27
CA ARG A 362 -2.19 27.66 -8.79
C ARG A 362 -1.54 26.94 -7.62
N THR A 363 -0.25 27.16 -7.43
CA THR A 363 0.52 26.68 -6.27
C THR A 363 0.79 27.82 -5.26
N ASP A 364 0.04 28.92 -5.37
CA ASP A 364 0.21 30.10 -4.53
C ASP A 364 -0.28 29.84 -3.09
N LEU A 365 0.50 30.26 -2.10
CA LEU A 365 0.17 30.17 -0.68
C LEU A 365 0.12 31.59 -0.07
N PRO A 366 -0.66 31.82 1.00
CA PRO A 366 -1.51 30.87 1.73
C PRO A 366 -2.72 30.40 0.91
N ILE A 367 -3.21 29.17 1.14
CA ILE A 367 -4.39 28.62 0.46
C ILE A 367 -5.64 29.47 0.70
N SER A 368 -5.83 30.01 1.91
CA SER A 368 -6.98 30.85 2.25
C SER A 368 -7.08 32.12 1.40
N GLY A 369 -5.96 32.58 0.84
CA GLY A 369 -5.88 33.69 -0.10
C GLY A 369 -5.93 33.28 -1.59
N ASN A 370 -5.79 31.99 -1.89
CA ASN A 370 -5.68 31.43 -3.22
C ASN A 370 -6.57 30.18 -3.34
N LEU A 371 -7.87 30.41 -3.44
CA LEU A 371 -8.89 29.36 -3.31
C LEU A 371 -8.79 28.25 -4.38
N ASP A 372 -8.21 28.55 -5.54
CA ASP A 372 -7.93 27.58 -6.59
C ASP A 372 -6.72 26.68 -6.26
N SER A 373 -5.85 27.04 -5.32
CA SER A 373 -4.73 26.18 -4.90
C SER A 373 -5.18 24.89 -4.19
N GLN A 374 -6.46 24.82 -3.81
CA GLN A 374 -7.08 23.59 -3.35
C GLN A 374 -7.17 22.51 -4.46
N GLY A 375 -7.18 22.89 -5.74
CA GLY A 375 -7.12 21.90 -6.83
C GLY A 375 -5.77 21.18 -6.88
N THR A 376 -4.66 21.90 -6.62
CA THR A 376 -3.35 21.28 -6.39
C THR A 376 -3.38 20.33 -5.19
N ARG A 377 -4.06 20.71 -4.11
CA ARG A 377 -4.26 19.82 -2.96
C ARG A 377 -5.02 18.53 -3.33
N MET A 378 -6.04 18.62 -4.18
CA MET A 378 -6.78 17.43 -4.67
C MET A 378 -5.91 16.50 -5.50
N PHE A 379 -5.08 17.07 -6.37
CA PHE A 379 -4.04 16.31 -7.07
C PHE A 379 -3.11 15.60 -6.08
N LEU A 380 -2.60 16.32 -5.06
CA LEU A 380 -1.68 15.73 -4.06
C LEU A 380 -2.35 14.68 -3.17
N ASN A 381 -3.65 14.82 -2.85
CA ASN A 381 -4.42 13.79 -2.14
C ASN A 381 -4.39 12.46 -2.90
N SER A 382 -4.49 12.52 -4.22
CA SER A 382 -4.52 11.31 -5.05
C SER A 382 -3.22 10.50 -5.01
N LEU A 383 -2.09 11.13 -4.63
CA LEU A 383 -0.79 10.47 -4.63
C LEU A 383 -0.70 9.27 -3.68
N PHE A 384 -1.40 9.35 -2.55
CA PHE A 384 -1.33 8.35 -1.49
C PHE A 384 -2.47 7.33 -1.54
N GLU A 385 -3.29 7.37 -2.58
CA GLU A 385 -4.44 6.46 -2.75
C GLU A 385 -4.14 5.24 -3.60
N ALA A 386 -3.01 5.22 -4.32
CA ALA A 386 -2.55 3.99 -4.94
C ALA A 386 -2.30 2.94 -3.84
N PRO A 387 -2.87 1.72 -3.93
CA PRO A 387 -2.74 0.70 -2.88
C PRO A 387 -1.30 0.45 -2.44
N CYS A 388 -0.33 0.54 -3.36
CA CYS A 388 1.09 0.35 -3.02
C CYS A 388 1.61 1.27 -1.90
N ALA A 389 1.00 2.44 -1.68
CA ALA A 389 1.39 3.39 -0.64
C ALA A 389 0.89 2.95 0.75
N THR A 390 -0.11 2.07 0.80
CA THR A 390 -0.82 1.67 2.01
C THR A 390 -0.40 0.28 2.49
N VAL A 391 -0.79 -0.05 3.73
CA VAL A 391 -0.45 -1.36 4.35
C VAL A 391 -1.14 -2.52 3.62
N GLU A 392 -2.32 -2.29 3.07
CA GLU A 392 -3.10 -3.28 2.32
C GLU A 392 -2.38 -3.65 1.02
N GLY A 393 -1.70 -2.68 0.38
CA GLY A 393 -0.94 -2.90 -0.85
C GLY A 393 0.48 -3.44 -0.69
N LEU A 394 0.84 -3.94 0.49
CA LEU A 394 2.14 -4.57 0.70
C LEU A 394 2.17 -6.00 0.11
N PRO A 395 3.22 -6.38 -0.62
CA PRO A 395 3.34 -7.73 -1.14
C PRO A 395 3.55 -8.75 -0.01
N THR A 396 2.91 -9.90 -0.15
CA THR A 396 3.11 -11.05 0.73
C THR A 396 4.07 -12.03 0.06
N ILE A 397 5.26 -12.15 0.62
CA ILE A 397 6.36 -12.95 0.09
C ILE A 397 6.64 -14.12 1.04
N GLY A 398 6.75 -15.33 0.50
CA GLY A 398 7.32 -16.47 1.20
C GLY A 398 8.80 -16.61 0.83
N LEU A 399 9.65 -16.79 1.84
CA LEU A 399 11.07 -17.10 1.67
C LEU A 399 11.46 -18.22 2.63
N ALA A 400 12.04 -19.28 2.10
CA ALA A 400 12.46 -20.43 2.89
C ALA A 400 13.77 -21.03 2.41
N VAL A 401 14.54 -21.54 3.37
CA VAL A 401 15.72 -22.37 3.14
C VAL A 401 15.41 -23.79 3.60
N ASP A 402 15.69 -24.78 2.76
CA ASP A 402 15.58 -26.20 3.07
C ASP A 402 16.88 -26.97 2.79
N ALA A 403 17.18 -27.92 3.66
CA ALA A 403 18.25 -28.89 3.51
C ALA A 403 17.96 -30.12 4.37
N PRO A 404 18.55 -31.29 4.07
CA PRO A 404 18.42 -32.45 4.94
C PRO A 404 18.79 -32.13 6.39
N ALA A 405 17.92 -32.49 7.35
CA ALA A 405 18.20 -32.28 8.77
C ALA A 405 19.47 -33.00 9.26
N GLN A 406 19.85 -34.08 8.56
CA GLN A 406 21.02 -34.90 8.85
C GLN A 406 21.69 -35.33 7.53
N THR A 407 23.02 -35.31 7.49
CA THR A 407 23.82 -35.84 6.37
C THR A 407 25.04 -36.61 6.88
N THR A 408 25.43 -37.65 6.15
CA THR A 408 26.71 -38.34 6.33
C THR A 408 27.70 -38.04 5.20
N GLN A 409 27.29 -37.20 4.24
CA GLN A 409 28.12 -36.75 3.13
C GLN A 409 28.67 -35.35 3.42
N PRO A 410 29.92 -35.07 3.04
CA PRO A 410 30.50 -33.73 3.18
C PRO A 410 29.93 -32.73 2.18
N GLU A 411 29.37 -33.17 1.05
CA GLU A 411 28.69 -32.30 0.10
C GLU A 411 27.22 -32.15 0.50
N LEU A 412 26.74 -30.91 0.59
CA LEU A 412 25.38 -30.54 0.96
C LEU A 412 24.85 -29.49 -0.02
N THR A 413 23.60 -29.67 -0.42
CA THR A 413 22.86 -28.70 -1.23
C THR A 413 21.80 -28.04 -0.36
N PHE A 414 21.84 -26.72 -0.27
CA PHE A 414 20.75 -25.91 0.27
C PHE A 414 19.81 -25.50 -0.87
N HIS A 415 18.51 -25.57 -0.61
CA HIS A 415 17.46 -25.04 -1.48
C HIS A 415 16.93 -23.73 -0.88
N VAL A 416 16.88 -22.67 -1.67
CA VAL A 416 16.33 -21.38 -1.28
C VAL A 416 15.12 -21.10 -2.17
N VAL A 417 13.94 -21.20 -1.57
CA VAL A 417 12.65 -21.09 -2.25
C VAL A 417 12.03 -19.74 -1.93
N TYR A 418 11.58 -19.02 -2.95
CA TYR A 418 10.87 -17.76 -2.81
C TYR A 418 9.57 -17.78 -3.61
N ASN A 419 8.54 -17.08 -3.13
CA ASN A 419 7.31 -16.86 -3.88
C ASN A 419 6.62 -15.54 -3.50
N ASN A 420 6.00 -14.89 -4.48
CA ASN A 420 5.07 -13.79 -4.25
C ASN A 420 3.64 -14.33 -4.32
N THR A 421 2.92 -14.32 -3.18
CA THR A 421 1.55 -14.84 -3.10
C THR A 421 0.49 -13.75 -3.15
N SER A 422 0.88 -12.49 -3.38
CA SER A 422 -0.02 -11.34 -3.43
C SER A 422 -0.32 -10.90 -4.87
N TYR A 423 -1.14 -9.84 -5.01
CA TYR A 423 -1.39 -9.15 -6.27
C TYR A 423 -0.42 -7.99 -6.56
N TYR A 424 0.51 -7.75 -5.63
CA TYR A 424 1.41 -6.60 -5.65
C TYR A 424 2.79 -7.01 -6.11
N ASN A 425 3.44 -6.16 -6.90
CA ASN A 425 4.77 -6.41 -7.38
C ASN A 425 5.79 -6.17 -6.28
N VAL A 426 6.76 -7.07 -6.22
CA VAL A 426 8.02 -6.87 -5.51
C VAL A 426 8.99 -6.33 -6.54
N LEU A 427 9.58 -5.17 -6.30
CA LEU A 427 10.46 -4.54 -7.29
C LEU A 427 11.92 -4.74 -6.89
N ASP A 428 12.80 -4.88 -7.88
CA ASP A 428 14.26 -4.99 -7.74
C ASP A 428 14.70 -5.99 -6.64
N ALA A 429 14.15 -7.20 -6.66
CA ALA A 429 14.41 -8.22 -5.67
C ALA A 429 15.81 -8.85 -5.86
N THR A 430 16.60 -8.87 -4.77
CA THR A 430 17.91 -9.49 -4.68
C THR A 430 17.90 -10.52 -3.56
N LEU A 431 18.12 -11.79 -3.90
CA LEU A 431 18.21 -12.88 -2.94
C LEU A 431 19.66 -13.09 -2.51
N VAL A 432 19.88 -13.13 -1.20
CA VAL A 432 21.21 -13.25 -0.59
C VAL A 432 21.23 -14.42 0.40
N ASP A 433 22.14 -15.37 0.15
CA ASP A 433 22.37 -16.53 1.00
C ASP A 433 23.82 -16.57 1.53
N PRO A 434 24.05 -16.15 2.80
CA PRO A 434 25.34 -16.30 3.46
C PRO A 434 25.72 -17.78 3.67
N LEU A 435 26.95 -18.14 3.27
CA LEU A 435 27.45 -19.49 3.48
C LEU A 435 27.50 -19.83 4.97
N PRO A 436 27.06 -21.04 5.37
CA PRO A 436 27.21 -21.51 6.73
C PRO A 436 28.65 -21.45 7.22
N VAL A 437 28.85 -21.14 8.50
CA VAL A 437 30.19 -21.17 9.12
C VAL A 437 30.77 -22.59 9.01
N GLY A 438 31.99 -22.71 8.48
CA GLY A 438 32.67 -23.98 8.26
C GLY A 438 32.26 -24.71 6.97
N ALA A 439 31.49 -24.05 6.09
CA ALA A 439 31.20 -24.55 4.76
C ALA A 439 32.04 -23.81 3.70
N THR A 440 32.43 -24.51 2.64
CA THR A 440 33.11 -23.97 1.46
C THR A 440 32.20 -24.06 0.25
N PHE A 441 32.02 -22.95 -0.47
CA PHE A 441 31.22 -22.90 -1.70
C PHE A 441 31.74 -23.83 -2.81
N ILE A 442 30.81 -24.52 -3.49
CA ILE A 442 31.06 -25.30 -4.70
C ILE A 442 30.44 -24.58 -5.91
N SER A 443 29.12 -24.40 -5.89
CA SER A 443 28.33 -23.84 -6.99
C SER A 443 27.01 -23.27 -6.49
N ALA A 444 26.40 -22.43 -7.33
CA ALA A 444 25.03 -21.99 -7.19
C ALA A 444 24.28 -22.19 -8.51
N SER A 445 22.97 -22.43 -8.44
CA SER A 445 22.11 -22.51 -9.64
C SER A 445 21.77 -21.12 -10.18
N ASP A 446 21.19 -21.08 -11.39
CA ASP A 446 20.48 -19.92 -11.95
C ASP A 446 21.24 -18.59 -11.91
N GLY A 447 22.56 -18.68 -12.11
CA GLY A 447 23.42 -17.50 -12.20
C GLY A 447 23.85 -16.92 -10.85
N GLY A 448 23.54 -17.59 -9.73
CA GLY A 448 23.97 -17.18 -8.39
C GLY A 448 25.48 -16.98 -8.31
N MET A 449 25.89 -15.84 -7.77
CA MET A 449 27.30 -15.44 -7.71
C MET A 449 27.78 -15.35 -6.26
N LEU A 450 28.90 -16.04 -5.97
CA LEU A 450 29.59 -15.86 -4.69
C LEU A 450 30.31 -14.51 -4.67
N VAL A 451 29.91 -13.62 -3.76
CA VAL A 451 30.56 -12.35 -3.46
C VAL A 451 30.96 -12.34 -1.98
N GLY A 452 32.26 -12.38 -1.71
CA GLY A 452 32.73 -12.53 -0.33
C GLY A 452 32.36 -13.91 0.22
N ASN A 453 31.40 -13.95 1.17
CA ASN A 453 30.89 -15.17 1.80
C ASN A 453 29.38 -15.35 1.60
N GLU A 454 28.80 -14.66 0.61
CA GLU A 454 27.36 -14.65 0.32
C GLU A 454 27.14 -15.02 -1.15
N VAL A 455 26.15 -15.85 -1.41
CA VAL A 455 25.67 -16.14 -2.76
C VAL A 455 24.52 -15.19 -3.06
N ILE A 456 24.62 -14.47 -4.18
CA ILE A 456 23.67 -13.41 -4.55
C ILE A 456 23.01 -13.77 -5.89
N TRP A 457 21.68 -13.64 -5.96
CA TRP A 457 20.89 -13.66 -7.19
C TRP A 457 20.14 -12.34 -7.35
N GLU A 458 20.31 -11.71 -8.51
CA GLU A 458 19.48 -10.58 -8.93
C GLU A 458 18.23 -11.13 -9.61
N LEU A 459 17.12 -11.18 -8.89
CA LEU A 459 15.88 -11.76 -9.38
C LEU A 459 15.08 -10.79 -10.24
N GLY A 460 15.31 -9.48 -10.08
CA GLY A 460 14.51 -8.44 -10.74
C GLY A 460 13.16 -8.27 -10.05
N ASN A 461 12.15 -7.87 -10.79
CA ASN A 461 10.80 -7.77 -10.23
C ASN A 461 10.22 -9.17 -10.02
N LEU A 462 9.46 -9.37 -8.94
CA LEU A 462 8.66 -10.57 -8.73
C LEU A 462 7.18 -10.19 -8.82
N GLY A 463 6.56 -10.55 -9.93
CA GLY A 463 5.14 -10.32 -10.19
C GLY A 463 4.22 -11.22 -9.36
N PRO A 464 2.90 -11.06 -9.47
CA PRO A 464 1.92 -11.88 -8.76
C PRO A 464 2.09 -13.36 -9.11
N SER A 465 2.09 -14.22 -8.09
CA SER A 465 2.25 -15.69 -8.24
C SER A 465 3.60 -16.16 -8.79
N GLU A 466 4.60 -15.28 -8.92
CA GLU A 466 5.94 -15.67 -9.33
C GLU A 466 6.68 -16.39 -8.19
N PHE A 467 7.48 -17.40 -8.53
CA PHE A 467 8.23 -18.20 -7.56
C PHE A 467 9.48 -18.82 -8.17
N GLY A 468 10.43 -19.19 -7.32
CA GLY A 468 11.65 -19.90 -7.70
C GLY A 468 12.20 -20.80 -6.59
N ASP A 469 13.14 -21.66 -6.97
CA ASP A 469 13.91 -22.55 -6.09
C ASP A 469 15.33 -22.59 -6.65
N VAL A 470 16.24 -21.87 -5.99
CA VAL A 470 17.65 -21.82 -6.34
C VAL A 470 18.47 -22.63 -5.34
N THR A 471 19.63 -23.12 -5.75
CA THR A 471 20.43 -24.00 -4.91
C THR A 471 21.83 -23.46 -4.64
N VAL A 472 22.34 -23.69 -3.44
CA VAL A 472 23.76 -23.53 -3.08
C VAL A 472 24.36 -24.88 -2.71
N ASP A 473 25.36 -25.30 -3.47
CA ASP A 473 26.15 -26.49 -3.16
C ASP A 473 27.40 -26.07 -2.36
N VAL A 474 27.62 -26.74 -1.23
CA VAL A 474 28.78 -26.53 -0.36
C VAL A 474 29.46 -27.83 0.03
N VAL A 475 30.74 -27.74 0.40
CA VAL A 475 31.44 -28.77 1.17
C VAL A 475 31.49 -28.35 2.64
N LEU A 476 31.06 -29.24 3.53
CA LEU A 476 31.15 -29.13 4.98
C LEU A 476 32.55 -29.57 5.44
N GLU A 477 33.31 -28.69 6.10
CA GLU A 477 34.72 -28.95 6.43
C GLU A 477 34.90 -30.03 7.50
N ASP A 478 34.06 -30.01 8.54
CA ASP A 478 34.14 -30.91 9.69
C ASP A 478 32.75 -31.40 10.13
N TYR A 479 32.68 -32.50 10.87
CA TYR A 479 31.45 -32.92 11.53
C TYR A 479 30.96 -31.85 12.51
N GLY A 480 29.66 -31.58 12.49
CA GLY A 480 29.08 -30.51 13.28
C GLY A 480 27.67 -30.14 12.84
N THR A 481 27.18 -29.03 13.38
CA THR A 481 25.88 -28.45 13.00
C THR A 481 26.12 -27.25 12.10
N TYR A 482 25.45 -27.25 10.96
CA TYR A 482 25.45 -26.19 9.98
C TYR A 482 24.10 -25.50 9.98
N LEU A 483 24.13 -24.17 10.07
CA LEU A 483 22.95 -23.32 10.06
C LEU A 483 22.99 -22.47 8.79
N ASN A 484 21.86 -22.37 8.11
CA ASN A 484 21.73 -21.55 6.91
C ASN A 484 20.42 -20.76 6.96
N ALA A 485 20.49 -19.48 6.61
CA ALA A 485 19.34 -18.60 6.49
C ALA A 485 19.68 -17.55 5.43
N ALA A 486 18.75 -17.33 4.51
CA ALA A 486 18.85 -16.35 3.46
C ALA A 486 18.02 -15.11 3.82
N HIS A 487 18.18 -14.05 3.05
CA HIS A 487 17.28 -12.91 3.04
C HIS A 487 17.03 -12.42 1.62
N LEU A 488 15.88 -11.79 1.42
CA LEU A 488 15.50 -11.13 0.19
C LEU A 488 15.45 -9.62 0.47
N ASP A 489 16.30 -8.87 -0.23
CA ASP A 489 16.21 -7.41 -0.30
C ASP A 489 15.37 -7.03 -1.51
N TYR A 490 14.50 -6.04 -1.37
CA TYR A 490 13.62 -5.59 -2.45
C TYR A 490 13.10 -4.17 -2.17
N ARG A 491 12.31 -3.60 -3.08
CA ARG A 491 11.55 -2.38 -2.82
C ARG A 491 10.06 -2.56 -3.08
N VAL A 492 9.27 -1.73 -2.40
CA VAL A 492 7.85 -1.48 -2.70
C VAL A 492 7.73 0.02 -2.93
N GLY A 493 7.24 0.44 -4.09
CA GLY A 493 7.43 1.82 -4.54
C GLY A 493 8.91 2.21 -4.53
N LEU A 494 9.27 3.26 -3.79
CA LEU A 494 10.66 3.68 -3.54
C LEU A 494 11.21 3.21 -2.19
N THR A 495 10.44 2.48 -1.40
CA THR A 495 10.83 2.12 -0.02
C THR A 495 11.54 0.76 0.00
N PRO A 496 12.82 0.68 0.40
CA PRO A 496 13.55 -0.58 0.50
C PRO A 496 13.05 -1.44 1.67
N ARG A 497 13.10 -2.76 1.48
CA ARG A 497 12.62 -3.79 2.42
C ARG A 497 13.58 -4.97 2.45
N THR A 498 13.61 -5.67 3.57
CA THR A 498 14.34 -6.92 3.73
C THR A 498 13.45 -7.96 4.42
N LEU A 499 13.39 -9.16 3.85
CA LEU A 499 12.69 -10.31 4.41
C LEU A 499 13.68 -11.45 4.70
N GLY A 500 13.76 -11.90 5.95
CA GLY A 500 14.56 -13.07 6.32
C GLY A 500 13.80 -14.40 6.10
N SER A 501 14.54 -15.45 5.76
CA SER A 501 14.01 -16.81 5.67
C SER A 501 13.86 -17.47 7.06
N ASN A 502 13.36 -18.70 7.10
CA ASN A 502 13.58 -19.59 8.24
C ASN A 502 15.08 -19.92 8.42
N LEU A 503 15.43 -20.43 9.59
CA LEU A 503 16.74 -20.99 9.87
C LEU A 503 16.73 -22.51 9.58
N SER A 504 17.41 -22.93 8.52
CA SER A 504 17.68 -24.35 8.24
C SER A 504 18.84 -24.86 9.10
N GLN A 505 18.74 -26.12 9.54
CA GLN A 505 19.74 -26.77 10.37
C GLN A 505 20.05 -28.18 9.87
N THR A 506 21.32 -28.44 9.57
CA THR A 506 21.83 -29.75 9.16
C THR A 506 22.89 -30.23 10.13
N GLU A 507 22.75 -31.45 10.66
CA GLU A 507 23.82 -32.14 11.39
C GLU A 507 24.63 -33.00 10.41
N TYR A 508 25.96 -32.82 10.41
CA TYR A 508 26.91 -33.64 9.65
C TYR A 508 27.70 -34.54 10.60
N ALA A 509 27.61 -35.86 10.43
CA ALA A 509 28.29 -36.85 11.27
C ALA A 509 28.68 -38.12 10.48
N GLU A 510 29.52 -38.98 11.06
CA GLU A 510 29.85 -40.30 10.48
C GLU A 510 28.63 -41.22 10.32
N GLY A 511 27.61 -41.03 11.15
CA GLY A 511 26.37 -41.79 11.13
C GLY A 511 25.42 -41.36 12.23
N PHE A 512 24.14 -41.63 12.02
CA PHE A 512 23.07 -41.30 12.97
C PHE A 512 22.47 -42.58 13.55
N PRO A 513 22.10 -42.59 14.85
CA PRO A 513 21.41 -43.72 15.43
C PRO A 513 20.07 -43.94 14.71
N VAL A 514 19.86 -45.15 14.19
CA VAL A 514 18.55 -45.56 13.66
C VAL A 514 17.60 -45.62 14.85
N ASP A 515 16.52 -44.85 14.82
CA ASP A 515 15.46 -44.98 15.81
C ASP A 515 14.80 -46.36 15.69
N THR A 516 15.26 -47.32 16.49
CA THR A 516 14.70 -48.68 16.55
C THR A 516 13.51 -48.76 17.50
N THR A 517 12.62 -47.77 17.50
CA THR A 517 11.32 -47.87 18.19
C THR A 517 10.18 -48.31 17.26
N SER A 518 10.42 -49.34 16.45
CA SER A 518 9.33 -50.19 15.96
C SER A 518 9.81 -51.62 15.73
N GLY A 519 9.40 -52.54 16.61
CA GLY A 519 9.50 -53.98 16.38
C GLY A 519 10.26 -54.76 17.45
N SER A 520 9.60 -55.02 18.59
CA SER A 520 9.86 -56.26 19.31
C SER A 520 8.66 -57.19 19.12
N ASP A 521 8.78 -58.09 18.14
CA ASP A 521 8.04 -59.34 18.10
C ASP A 521 8.39 -60.15 19.36
N GLY A 522 7.41 -60.33 20.24
CA GLY A 522 7.42 -61.31 21.31
C GLY A 522 6.30 -62.32 21.05
N THR A 523 6.65 -63.50 20.57
CA THR A 523 5.71 -64.60 20.31
C THR A 523 5.56 -65.55 21.52
N GLY A 524 4.29 -65.89 21.81
CA GLY A 524 3.82 -67.12 22.49
C GLY A 524 3.67 -67.04 24.02
N ASP A 525 2.62 -67.56 24.69
CA ASP A 525 1.42 -68.30 24.28
C ASP A 525 0.39 -68.27 25.45
N SER A 526 -0.86 -68.52 25.08
CA SER A 526 -2.18 -68.54 25.72
C SER A 526 -2.39 -69.11 27.15
N ALA A 527 -3.40 -68.55 27.86
CA ALA A 527 -4.53 -69.29 28.46
C ALA A 527 -5.57 -68.37 29.17
N GLY A 528 -6.87 -68.55 28.85
CA GLY A 528 -7.97 -68.51 29.84
C GLY A 528 -8.94 -67.32 29.80
N GLU A 529 -10.10 -67.51 29.17
CA GLU A 529 -11.32 -66.69 29.34
C GLU A 529 -11.84 -66.66 30.80
N SER A 530 -12.27 -65.49 31.26
CA SER A 530 -13.67 -65.18 31.68
C SER A 530 -13.73 -64.00 32.65
N GLY A 531 -14.73 -63.12 32.49
CA GLY A 531 -15.27 -62.33 33.62
C GLY A 531 -15.32 -60.80 33.46
N ALA A 532 -16.36 -60.32 32.78
CA ALA A 532 -17.27 -59.24 33.18
C ALA A 532 -16.80 -57.99 33.95
N THR A 533 -17.20 -56.85 33.37
CA THR A 533 -17.84 -55.65 33.97
C THR A 533 -17.02 -54.59 34.71
N SER A 534 -17.13 -53.39 34.13
CA SER A 534 -17.07 -52.02 34.67
C SER A 534 -17.10 -51.82 36.19
N GLY A 535 -16.23 -50.91 36.65
CA GLY A 535 -16.33 -50.28 37.96
C GLY A 535 -15.33 -49.13 38.11
N SER A 536 -15.78 -47.92 37.79
CA SER A 536 -15.13 -46.65 38.15
C SER A 536 -15.11 -46.52 39.67
N LEU A 537 -13.95 -46.22 40.27
CA LEU A 537 -13.85 -45.73 41.64
C LEU A 537 -12.88 -44.56 41.77
N ASP A 538 -13.50 -43.54 42.35
CA ASP A 538 -13.05 -42.27 42.89
C ASP A 538 -11.99 -42.43 44.01
N GLY A 539 -11.21 -41.38 44.22
CA GLY A 539 -10.13 -41.29 45.20
C GLY A 539 -9.88 -39.86 45.64
N THR A 540 -10.62 -39.44 46.66
CA THR A 540 -10.65 -38.13 47.30
C THR A 540 -9.46 -37.86 48.24
N ALA A 541 -9.08 -36.57 48.39
CA ALA A 541 -8.59 -35.99 49.66
C ALA A 541 -8.75 -34.45 49.68
N GLY A 542 -9.58 -33.94 50.60
CA GLY A 542 -9.62 -32.52 51.04
C GLY A 542 -8.49 -32.17 52.04
N PRO A 543 -8.55 -31.07 52.83
CA PRO A 543 -9.73 -30.46 53.50
C PRO A 543 -9.83 -28.92 53.29
N GLY A 544 -10.95 -28.20 53.50
CA GLY A 544 -11.77 -28.04 54.71
C GLY A 544 -11.84 -26.53 55.03
N THR A 545 -13.02 -25.90 55.11
CA THR A 545 -13.67 -25.35 56.34
C THR A 545 -14.35 -24.03 55.88
N SER A 546 -15.52 -23.52 56.28
CA SER A 546 -16.59 -23.86 57.23
C SER A 546 -17.88 -23.14 56.78
N ALA A 547 -19.04 -23.68 57.16
CA ALA A 547 -20.22 -23.03 57.79
C ALA A 547 -20.53 -21.55 57.44
N ASP A 548 -21.76 -21.11 57.16
CA ASP A 548 -23.06 -21.44 57.75
C ASP A 548 -24.15 -20.72 56.93
N GLY A 549 -25.42 -21.12 57.09
CA GLY A 549 -26.53 -20.15 57.00
C GLY A 549 -27.63 -20.43 55.99
N SER A 550 -28.52 -21.33 56.38
CA SER A 550 -29.95 -21.43 56.01
C SER A 550 -30.65 -20.14 55.54
N GLY A 551 -31.57 -20.25 54.56
CA GLY A 551 -32.67 -19.28 54.46
C GLY A 551 -33.47 -19.20 53.15
N SER A 552 -34.22 -20.25 52.82
CA SER A 552 -35.59 -20.21 52.27
C SER A 552 -36.10 -18.99 51.46
N ALA A 553 -36.36 -19.26 50.16
CA ALA A 553 -37.62 -19.09 49.42
C ALA A 553 -38.23 -17.69 49.13
N GLY A 554 -38.63 -17.54 47.86
CA GLY A 554 -39.71 -16.66 47.38
C GLY A 554 -39.30 -15.88 46.12
N SER A 555 -39.42 -16.43 44.90
CA SER A 555 -40.62 -16.40 44.03
C SER A 555 -41.08 -15.00 43.62
N GLY A 556 -41.21 -14.77 42.30
CA GLY A 556 -42.02 -13.69 41.71
C GLY A 556 -41.15 -12.64 41.02
N ASP A 557 -40.78 -12.78 39.75
CA ASP A 557 -41.60 -12.60 38.54
C ASP A 557 -41.73 -11.11 38.13
N SER A 558 -41.28 -10.88 36.89
CA SER A 558 -41.63 -9.84 35.91
C SER A 558 -41.94 -8.39 36.34
N SER A 559 -41.10 -7.48 35.86
CA SER A 559 -41.47 -6.56 34.76
C SER A 559 -40.21 -6.06 34.06
#